data_AF-A0AAE0JE76-F1
#
_entry.id   AF-A0AAE0JE76-F1
#
_cell.length_a   1.000
_cell.length_b   1.000
_cell.length_c   1.000
_cell.angle_alpha   90.00
_cell.angle_beta   90.00
_cell.angle_gamma   90.00
#
_symmetry.space_group_name_H-M   'P 1'
#
loop_
_entity.id
_entity.type
_entity.pdbx_description
1 polymer ?
#
loop_
_entity_poly.entity_id
_entity_poly.type
_entity_poly.pdbx_seq_one_letter_code
_entity_poly.pdbx_strand_id
1 'polypeptide(L)' 'HLSDELLTAIVARLEDKDWRVTKAALGVLQAQSSLSDELLTAVIARLGDEDWNVRWTASDVL' A
#
# COMPACT_ATOMS: atom_id res chain seq x y z
N HIS A 1 11.01 1.96 12.98
CA HIS A 1 10.26 1.10 12.05
C HIS A 1 8.86 0.92 12.58
N LEU A 2 7.86 0.95 11.70
CA LEU A 2 6.51 0.53 12.06
C LEU A 2 6.46 -1.00 12.17
N SER A 3 5.54 -1.54 12.96
CA SER A 3 5.28 -2.98 12.97
C SER A 3 4.58 -3.40 11.69
N ASP A 4 4.76 -4.66 11.30
CA ASP A 4 4.10 -5.25 10.15
C ASP A 4 2.56 -5.18 10.27
N GLU A 5 2.02 -5.31 11.48
CA GLU A 5 0.58 -5.14 11.73
C GLU A 5 0.09 -3.73 11.36
N LEU A 6 0.83 -2.69 11.75
CA LEU A 6 0.49 -1.31 11.40
C LEU A 6 0.66 -1.07 9.90
N LEU A 7 1.72 -1.61 9.29
CA LEU A 7 1.94 -1.50 7.85
C LEU A 7 0.85 -2.22 7.05
N THR A 8 0.36 -3.37 7.52
CA THR A 8 -0.78 -4.07 6.90
C THR A 8 -2.05 -3.21 6.95
N ALA A 9 -2.30 -2.54 8.08
CA ALA A 9 -3.41 -1.60 8.19
C ALA A 9 -3.27 -0.41 7.23
N ILE A 10 -2.04 0.05 6.96
CA ILE A 10 -1.73 1.13 6.01
C ILE A 10 -1.89 0.63 4.56
N VAL A 11 -1.44 -0.57 4.22
CA VAL A 11 -1.63 -1.17 2.90
C VAL A 11 -3.13 -1.26 2.56
N ALA A 12 -3.97 -1.60 3.52
CA ALA A 12 -5.43 -1.61 3.35
C ALA A 12 -6.04 -0.21 3.09
N ARG A 13 -5.29 0.89 3.28
CA ARG A 13 -5.71 2.27 2.95
C ARG A 13 -5.33 2.68 1.52
N LEU A 14 -4.60 1.85 0.77
CA LEU A 14 -4.34 2.11 -0.66
C LEU A 14 -5.61 2.03 -1.51
N GLU A 15 -6.63 1.33 -1.03
CA GLU A 15 -7.96 1.19 -1.64
C GLU A 15 -8.98 2.21 -1.12
N ASP A 16 -8.56 3.21 -0.36
CA ASP A 16 -9.47 4.23 0.14
C ASP A 16 -10.04 5.09 -1.01
N LYS A 17 -11.30 5.49 -0.89
CA LYS A 17 -11.98 6.34 -1.88
C LYS A 17 -11.51 7.79 -1.81
N ASP A 18 -11.01 8.23 -0.65
CA ASP A 18 -10.39 9.53 -0.52
C ASP A 18 -8.92 9.46 -0.94
N TRP A 19 -8.60 10.08 -2.09
CA TRP A 19 -7.24 10.15 -2.62
C TRP A 19 -6.21 10.72 -1.63
N ARG A 20 -6.64 11.55 -0.67
CA ARG A 20 -5.76 12.09 0.37
C ARG A 20 -5.31 11.01 1.35
N VAL A 21 -6.19 10.06 1.68
CA VAL A 21 -5.89 8.93 2.54
C VAL A 21 -4.94 7.99 1.83
N THR A 22 -5.22 7.64 0.58
CA THR A 22 -4.34 6.84 -0.27
C THR A 22 -2.94 7.46 -0.40
N LYS A 23 -2.87 8.77 -0.65
CA LYS A 23 -1.59 9.49 -0.75
C LYS A 23 -0.80 9.49 0.57
N ALA A 24 -1.48 9.63 1.70
CA ALA A 24 -0.84 9.54 3.00
C ALA A 24 -0.30 8.12 3.26
N ALA A 25 -1.07 7.08 2.91
CA ALA A 25 -0.64 5.69 3.02
C ALA A 25 0.60 5.39 2.16
N LEU A 26 0.60 5.84 0.90
CA LEU A 26 1.75 5.76 0.00
C LEU A 26 2.99 6.40 0.62
N GLY A 27 2.87 7.62 1.14
CA GLY A 27 4.01 8.32 1.74
C GLY A 27 4.61 7.58 2.94
N VAL A 28 3.79 6.89 3.74
CA VAL A 28 4.29 6.09 4.87
C VAL A 28 5.00 4.82 4.40
N LEU A 29 4.47 4.15 3.37
CA LEU A 29 5.06 2.95 2.79
C LEU A 29 6.39 3.25 2.08
N GLN A 30 6.44 4.33 1.28
CA GLN A 30 7.66 4.80 0.61
C GLN A 30 8.74 5.28 1.58
N ALA A 31 8.36 5.68 2.80
CA ALA A 31 9.31 6.03 3.85
C ALA A 31 9.90 4.82 4.60
N GLN A 32 9.38 3.60 4.37
CA GLN A 32 9.99 2.41 4.94
C GLN A 32 11.23 2.01 4.14
N SER A 33 12.33 1.71 4.83
CA SER A 33 13.56 1.20 4.20
C SER A 33 13.39 -0.18 3.57
N SER A 34 12.41 -0.94 4.05
CA SER A 34 12.07 -2.29 3.57
C SER A 34 10.65 -2.64 4.02
N LEU A 35 9.93 -3.36 3.18
CA LEU A 35 8.69 -4.04 3.53
C LEU A 35 8.98 -5.53 3.68
N SER A 36 8.24 -6.22 4.56
CA SER A 36 8.32 -7.68 4.68
C SER A 36 7.69 -8.38 3.48
N ASP A 37 8.05 -9.64 3.26
CA ASP A 37 7.51 -10.46 2.17
C ASP A 37 5.98 -10.58 2.22
N GLU A 38 5.40 -10.59 3.42
CA GLU A 38 3.95 -10.61 3.63
C GLU A 38 3.29 -9.32 3.11
N LEU A 39 3.88 -8.16 3.44
CA LEU A 39 3.40 -6.86 2.95
C LEU A 39 3.57 -6.73 1.45
N LEU A 40 4.72 -7.16 0.90
CA LEU A 40 4.94 -7.17 -0.54
C LEU A 40 3.91 -8.05 -1.26
N THR A 41 3.61 -9.23 -0.71
CA THR A 41 2.56 -10.12 -1.25
C THR A 41 1.20 -9.42 -1.25
N ALA A 42 0.84 -8.74 -0.16
CA ALA A 42 -0.40 -7.99 -0.06
C ALA A 42 -0.47 -6.84 -1.09
N VAL A 43 0.63 -6.12 -1.33
CA VAL A 43 0.69 -5.05 -2.34
C VAL A 43 0.63 -5.63 -3.76
N ILE A 44 1.35 -6.71 -4.04
CA ILE A 44 1.34 -7.38 -5.35
C ILE A 44 -0.06 -7.89 -5.71
N ALA A 45 -0.83 -8.41 -4.74
CA ALA A 45 -2.20 -8.86 -4.97
C ALA A 45 -3.10 -7.74 -5.55
N ARG A 46 -2.82 -6.47 -5.23
CA ARG A 46 -3.57 -5.29 -5.71
C ARG A 46 -3.23 -4.87 -7.13
N LEU A 47 -2.13 -5.36 -7.71
CA LEU A 47 -1.81 -5.12 -9.12
C LEU A 47 -2.82 -5.76 -10.08
N GLY A 48 -3.58 -6.76 -9.61
CA GLY A 48 -4.63 -7.42 -10.37
C GLY A 48 -6.05 -6.86 -10.12
N ASP A 49 -6.19 -5.80 -9.32
CA ASP A 49 -7.50 -5.25 -8.96
C ASP A 49 -8.23 -4.66 -10.18
N GLU A 50 -9.56 -4.66 -10.19
CA GLU A 50 -10.36 -4.10 -11.28
C GLU A 50 -10.31 -2.57 -11.30
N ASP A 51 -10.14 -1.93 -10.13
CA ASP A 51 -10.00 -0.49 -10.01
C ASP A 51 -8.60 -0.03 -10.43
N TRP A 52 -8.55 0.83 -11.45
CA TRP A 52 -7.31 1.42 -11.95
C TRP A 52 -6.53 2.17 -10.87
N ASN A 53 -7.21 2.88 -9.96
CA ASN A 53 -6.57 3.63 -8.89
C ASN A 53 -5.88 2.68 -7.90
N VAL A 54 -6.49 1.54 -7.59
CA VAL A 54 -5.89 0.51 -6.73
C VAL A 54 -4.65 -0.10 -7.39
N ARG A 55 -4.74 -0.47 -8.68
CA ARG A 55 -3.57 -0.97 -9.43
C ARG A 55 -2.43 0.05 -9.48
N TRP A 56 -2.77 1.31 -9.74
CA TRP A 56 -1.78 2.38 -9.84
C TRP A 56 -1.06 2.60 -8.51
N THR A 57 -1.80 2.67 -7.41
CA THR A 57 -1.22 2.88 -6.07
C THR A 57 -0.37 1.70 -5.63
N ALA A 58 -0.80 0.46 -5.91
CA ALA A 58 0.02 -0.73 -5.66
C ALA A 58 1.34 -0.70 -6.45
N SER A 59 1.31 -0.23 -7.70
CA SER A 59 2.51 -0.07 -8.52
C SER A 59 3.44 1.05 -8.05
N ASP A 60 2.94 2.04 -7.30
CA ASP A 60 3.74 3.16 -6.78
C ASP A 60 4.41 2.85 -5.43
N VAL A 61 3.96 1.77 -4.77
CA VAL A 61 4.59 1.24 -3.55
C VAL A 61 5.80 0.36 -3.87
N LEU A 62 5.76 -0.38 -4.98
CA LEU A 62 6.78 -1.35 -5.40
C LEU A 62 7.92 -0.68 -6.19
#